data_AF-A0A2V5RYA7-F1
#
_entry.id   AF-A0A2V5RYA7-F1
#
_cell.length_a   1.000
_cell.length_b   1.000
_cell.length_c   1.000
_cell.angle_alpha   90.00
_cell.angle_beta   90.00
_cell.angle_gamma   90.00
#
_symmetry.space_group_name_H-M   'P 1'
#
loop_
_entity.id
_entity.type
_entity.pdbx_description
1 polymer ?
#
loop_
_entity_poly.entity_id
_entity_poly.type
_entity_poly.pdbx_seq_one_letter_code
_entity_poly.pdbx_strand_id
1 'polypeptide(L)'
;MGAVKKDRNTVDAKSLASLLTLAKQELNLLYTEPPAIRNGGADEGWFCREHTYHTYFLLRLLGYEADIELGDFAVRMPTGFGVTSYETDSDHAWCAVRDLVPIDLSMDFRYRAELPKLESAIVGRDGVGPYKIFYFYGQPELESWFRRAPESPQIAYLVNDVARFDPIILLNEPESFFFPTDSSGWLRLYGADIFCRITMHLYETVHARVRPLYAKFDSQSAFRYVRTRYASSRLDIEKMLSC
;
A
#
# COMPACT_ATOMS: atom_id res chain seq x y z
N MET A 1 -15.99 35.46 21.90
CA MET A 1 -15.66 34.82 20.61
C MET A 1 -14.93 33.52 20.93
N GLY A 2 -15.65 32.40 20.91
CA GLY A 2 -15.10 31.10 21.27
C GLY A 2 -14.17 30.59 20.18
N ALA A 3 -12.95 30.22 20.56
CA ALA A 3 -12.03 29.50 19.70
C ALA A 3 -12.66 28.15 19.35
N VAL A 4 -13.02 27.97 18.09
CA VAL A 4 -13.40 26.66 17.54
C VAL A 4 -12.14 25.79 17.62
N LYS A 5 -12.08 24.90 18.61
CA LYS A 5 -11.16 23.77 18.60
C LYS A 5 -11.49 22.97 17.35
N LYS A 6 -10.69 23.14 16.30
CA LYS A 6 -10.72 22.27 15.12
C LYS A 6 -10.47 20.86 15.65
N ASP A 7 -11.47 19.99 15.52
CA ASP A 7 -11.33 18.59 15.91
C ASP A 7 -10.10 18.04 15.17
N ARG A 8 -9.08 17.61 15.90
CA ARG A 8 -7.87 16.99 15.32
C ARG A 8 -8.16 15.61 14.72
N ASN A 9 -9.44 15.27 14.55
CA ASN A 9 -9.95 13.93 14.27
C ASN A 9 -10.62 13.81 12.90
N THR A 10 -10.77 14.86 12.10
CA THR A 10 -11.24 14.70 10.71
C THR A 10 -10.04 14.45 9.81
N VAL A 11 -9.93 13.23 9.27
CA VAL A 11 -8.94 12.89 8.24
C VAL A 11 -9.31 13.66 6.98
N ASP A 12 -8.48 14.61 6.55
CA ASP A 12 -8.63 15.24 5.23
C ASP A 12 -8.13 14.26 4.17
N ALA A 13 -9.06 13.48 3.61
CA ALA A 13 -8.78 12.45 2.63
C ALA A 13 -7.99 12.96 1.42
N LYS A 14 -8.23 14.20 0.96
CA LYS A 14 -7.53 14.77 -0.21
C LYS A 14 -6.08 15.12 0.12
N SER A 15 -5.85 15.73 1.28
CA SER A 15 -4.49 16.00 1.76
C SER A 15 -3.72 14.70 2.00
N LEU A 16 -4.35 13.70 2.62
CA LEU A 16 -3.73 12.40 2.84
C LEU A 16 -3.43 11.68 1.51
N ALA A 17 -4.35 11.67 0.56
CA ALA A 17 -4.15 11.08 -0.77
C ALA A 17 -2.96 11.69 -1.52
N SER A 18 -2.74 13.00 -1.37
CA SER A 18 -1.60 13.69 -1.99
C SER A 18 -0.27 13.22 -1.39
N LEU A 19 -0.20 13.11 -0.06
CA LEU A 19 1.00 12.61 0.64
C LEU A 19 1.27 11.14 0.30
N LEU A 20 0.22 10.30 0.33
CA LEU A 20 0.34 8.88 0.04
C LEU A 20 0.64 8.61 -1.45
N THR A 21 0.26 9.50 -2.37
CA THR A 21 0.66 9.40 -3.77
C THR A 21 2.17 9.57 -3.94
N LEU A 22 2.82 10.47 -3.20
CA LEU A 22 4.28 10.57 -3.21
C LEU A 22 4.93 9.29 -2.65
N ALA A 23 4.40 8.77 -1.55
CA ALA A 23 4.88 7.52 -0.97
C ALA A 23 4.70 6.33 -1.94
N LYS A 24 3.57 6.26 -2.65
CA LYS A 24 3.30 5.27 -3.70
C LYS A 24 4.38 5.30 -4.77
N GLN A 25 4.75 6.48 -5.26
CA GLN A 25 5.77 6.57 -6.32
C GLN A 25 7.14 6.06 -5.88
N GLU A 26 7.53 6.32 -4.63
CA GLU A 26 8.74 5.75 -4.02
C GLU A 26 8.64 4.23 -3.89
N LEU A 27 7.52 3.71 -3.39
CA LEU A 27 7.33 2.28 -3.22
C LEU A 27 7.29 1.55 -4.57
N ASN A 28 6.64 2.11 -5.58
CA ASN A 28 6.59 1.52 -6.91
C ASN A 28 7.95 1.54 -7.63
N LEU A 29 8.86 2.45 -7.25
CA LEU A 29 10.25 2.43 -7.70
C LEU A 29 11.01 1.25 -7.08
N LEU A 30 10.76 0.99 -5.80
CA LEU A 30 11.49 -0.03 -5.03
C LEU A 30 10.97 -1.45 -5.31
N TYR A 31 9.66 -1.63 -5.31
CA TYR A 31 9.03 -2.94 -5.23
C TYR A 31 8.33 -3.40 -6.51
N THR A 32 7.80 -2.51 -7.35
CA THR A 32 7.00 -2.97 -8.50
C THR A 32 7.87 -3.64 -9.54
N GLU A 33 7.52 -4.88 -9.89
CA GLU A 33 8.17 -5.68 -10.91
C GLU A 33 7.19 -6.04 -12.04
N PRO A 34 7.68 -6.44 -13.22
CA PRO A 34 6.82 -6.97 -14.26
C PRO A 34 6.05 -8.22 -13.78
N PRO A 35 4.80 -8.43 -14.22
CA PRO A 35 4.05 -9.64 -13.91
C PRO A 35 4.81 -10.92 -14.28
N ALA A 36 4.73 -11.93 -13.43
CA ALA A 36 5.44 -13.19 -13.58
C ALA A 36 4.61 -14.36 -13.02
N ILE A 37 4.96 -15.58 -13.41
CA ILE A 37 4.42 -16.78 -12.75
C ILE A 37 5.27 -17.07 -11.52
N ARG A 38 4.64 -17.13 -10.35
CA ARG A 38 5.29 -17.46 -9.07
C ARG A 38 4.44 -18.45 -8.30
N ASN A 39 5.09 -19.46 -7.71
CA ASN A 39 4.40 -20.49 -6.90
C ASN A 39 3.20 -21.15 -7.61
N GLY A 40 3.24 -21.26 -8.95
CA GLY A 40 2.16 -21.83 -9.76
C GLY A 40 1.01 -20.89 -10.11
N GLY A 41 1.01 -19.64 -9.61
CA GLY A 41 0.00 -18.62 -9.89
C GLY A 41 0.56 -17.41 -10.66
N ALA A 42 -0.33 -16.58 -11.20
CA ALA A 42 0.03 -15.29 -11.76
C ALA A 42 0.24 -14.26 -10.64
N ASP A 43 1.42 -13.64 -10.60
CA ASP A 43 1.75 -12.52 -9.72
C ASP A 43 1.86 -11.26 -10.59
N GLU A 44 1.14 -10.20 -10.21
CA GLU A 44 1.18 -8.90 -10.90
C GLU A 44 2.45 -8.09 -10.62
N GLY A 45 3.30 -8.57 -9.70
CA GLY A 45 4.54 -7.90 -9.29
C GLY A 45 4.28 -6.68 -8.41
N TRP A 46 3.14 -6.63 -7.71
CA TRP A 46 2.75 -5.47 -6.89
C TRP A 46 3.31 -5.47 -5.47
N PHE A 47 3.72 -6.62 -4.92
CA PHE A 47 4.26 -6.72 -3.55
C PHE A 47 3.36 -6.01 -2.52
N CYS A 48 2.08 -6.38 -2.50
CA CYS A 48 1.04 -5.68 -1.74
C CYS A 48 1.30 -5.64 -0.23
N ARG A 49 1.90 -6.69 0.32
CA ARG A 49 2.25 -6.77 1.75
C ARG A 49 3.38 -5.81 2.12
N GLU A 50 4.43 -5.68 1.30
CA GLU A 50 5.50 -4.71 1.52
C GLU A 50 4.98 -3.28 1.44
N HIS A 51 4.16 -2.96 0.43
CA HIS A 51 3.51 -1.66 0.34
C HIS A 51 2.63 -1.37 1.55
N THR A 52 1.84 -2.36 2.00
CA THR A 52 0.95 -2.24 3.15
C THR A 52 1.72 -2.05 4.44
N TYR A 53 2.81 -2.79 4.65
CA TYR A 53 3.70 -2.61 5.79
C TYR A 53 4.20 -1.16 5.88
N HIS A 54 4.72 -0.63 4.77
CA HIS A 54 5.22 0.74 4.74
C HIS A 54 4.12 1.77 4.91
N THR A 55 2.96 1.54 4.31
CA THR A 55 1.79 2.42 4.42
C THR A 55 1.29 2.46 5.87
N TYR A 56 1.20 1.30 6.52
CA TYR A 56 0.79 1.16 7.92
C TYR A 56 1.68 2.00 8.85
N PHE A 57 2.99 1.81 8.77
CA PHE A 57 3.91 2.58 9.61
C PHE A 57 3.93 4.06 9.23
N LEU A 58 3.85 4.42 7.95
CA LEU A 58 3.77 5.82 7.53
C LEU A 58 2.53 6.50 8.12
N LEU A 59 1.36 5.85 8.05
CA LEU A 59 0.12 6.37 8.63
C LEU A 59 0.26 6.57 10.15
N ARG A 60 0.82 5.58 10.86
CA ARG A 60 1.10 5.67 12.30
C ARG A 60 2.03 6.85 12.64
N LEU A 61 3.11 7.02 11.89
CA LEU A 61 4.05 8.15 12.05
C LEU A 61 3.42 9.51 11.74
N LEU A 62 2.41 9.55 10.86
CA LEU A 62 1.60 10.74 10.59
C LEU A 62 0.50 10.97 11.66
N GLY A 63 0.41 10.12 12.68
CA GLY A 63 -0.54 10.24 13.80
C GLY A 63 -1.91 9.62 13.54
N TYR A 64 -2.03 8.73 12.55
CA TYR A 64 -3.27 7.99 12.28
C TYR A 64 -3.25 6.61 12.93
N GLU A 65 -4.35 6.25 13.58
CA GLU A 65 -4.64 4.87 13.95
C GLU A 65 -5.03 4.11 12.67
N ALA A 66 -4.10 3.29 12.19
CA ALA A 66 -4.28 2.46 11.00
C ALA A 66 -4.40 0.99 11.37
N ASP A 67 -5.23 0.27 10.63
CA ASP A 67 -5.35 -1.18 10.64
C ASP A 67 -4.83 -1.76 9.30
N ILE A 68 -4.42 -3.03 9.35
CA ILE A 68 -4.06 -3.80 8.15
C ILE A 68 -5.23 -4.74 7.84
N GLU A 69 -5.71 -4.68 6.61
CA GLU A 69 -6.78 -5.54 6.12
C GLU A 69 -6.23 -6.48 5.05
N LEU A 70 -6.75 -7.71 5.10
CA LEU A 70 -6.41 -8.79 4.18
C LEU A 70 -7.67 -9.27 3.48
N GLY A 71 -7.56 -9.58 2.20
CA GLY A 71 -8.64 -10.20 1.46
C GLY A 71 -8.44 -10.14 -0.03
N ASP A 72 -9.53 -9.96 -0.75
CA ASP A 72 -9.53 -10.05 -2.21
C ASP A 72 -9.65 -8.70 -2.90
N PHE A 73 -9.10 -8.63 -4.11
CA PHE A 73 -9.33 -7.52 -5.02
C PHE A 73 -9.91 -7.99 -6.36
N ALA A 74 -10.59 -7.07 -7.04
CA ALA A 74 -11.01 -7.27 -8.42
C ALA A 74 -10.97 -5.95 -9.20
N VAL A 75 -10.24 -5.93 -10.31
CA VAL A 75 -10.22 -4.86 -11.30
C VAL A 75 -11.08 -5.29 -12.48
N ARG A 76 -12.04 -4.46 -12.88
CA ARG A 76 -12.95 -4.75 -14.00
C ARG A 76 -13.04 -3.58 -14.97
N MET A 77 -13.03 -3.92 -16.26
CA MET A 77 -13.14 -2.97 -17.36
C MET A 77 -14.45 -3.18 -18.14
N PRO A 78 -15.05 -2.12 -18.70
CA PRO A 78 -16.20 -2.23 -19.60
C PRO A 78 -15.94 -3.11 -20.83
N THR A 79 -14.67 -3.29 -21.20
CA THR A 79 -14.23 -4.14 -22.31
C THR A 79 -14.29 -5.64 -22.00
N GLY A 80 -14.58 -6.02 -20.74
CA GLY A 80 -14.55 -7.40 -20.28
C GLY A 80 -13.19 -7.86 -19.75
N PHE A 81 -12.12 -7.07 -19.91
CA PHE A 81 -10.84 -7.34 -19.27
C PHE A 81 -10.92 -7.14 -17.75
N GLY A 82 -10.19 -7.95 -16.98
CA GLY A 82 -10.10 -7.81 -15.53
C GLY A 82 -8.98 -8.64 -14.93
N VAL A 83 -8.63 -8.30 -13.69
CA VAL A 83 -7.64 -9.00 -12.86
C VAL A 83 -8.27 -9.17 -11.48
N THR A 84 -8.17 -10.35 -10.87
CA THR A 84 -8.76 -10.59 -9.55
C THR A 84 -8.02 -11.66 -8.79
N SER A 85 -8.00 -11.55 -7.47
CA SER A 85 -7.57 -12.62 -6.55
C SER A 85 -8.74 -13.50 -6.09
N TYR A 86 -9.98 -13.08 -6.33
CA TYR A 86 -11.17 -13.80 -5.86
C TYR A 86 -11.23 -15.21 -6.47
N GLU A 87 -11.52 -16.21 -5.63
CA GLU A 87 -11.49 -17.64 -5.99
C GLU A 87 -10.12 -18.15 -6.47
N THR A 88 -9.04 -17.50 -6.03
CA THR A 88 -7.66 -17.96 -6.24
C THR A 88 -6.95 -18.22 -4.91
N ASP A 89 -5.76 -18.81 -4.95
CA ASP A 89 -4.90 -18.97 -3.76
C ASP A 89 -4.08 -17.69 -3.42
N SER A 90 -4.35 -16.57 -4.10
CA SER A 90 -3.71 -15.27 -3.87
C SER A 90 -4.58 -14.42 -2.94
N ASP A 91 -3.93 -13.60 -2.11
CA ASP A 91 -4.60 -12.54 -1.36
C ASP A 91 -3.98 -11.18 -1.66
N HIS A 92 -4.60 -10.15 -1.11
CA HIS A 92 -4.16 -8.77 -1.17
C HIS A 92 -4.20 -8.13 0.21
N ALA A 93 -3.31 -7.18 0.42
CA ALA A 93 -3.20 -6.45 1.67
C ALA A 93 -3.31 -4.94 1.40
N TRP A 94 -3.96 -4.22 2.31
CA TRP A 94 -4.07 -2.76 2.29
C TRP A 94 -4.28 -2.21 3.71
N CYS A 95 -4.29 -0.88 3.84
CA CYS A 95 -4.54 -0.22 5.13
C CYS A 95 -5.97 0.35 5.21
N ALA A 96 -6.44 0.53 6.44
CA ALA A 96 -7.68 1.24 6.76
C ALA A 96 -7.44 2.26 7.87
N VAL A 97 -8.12 3.41 7.81
CA VAL A 97 -8.13 4.42 8.89
C VAL A 97 -9.58 4.87 9.13
N ARG A 98 -10.21 4.36 10.20
CA ARG A 98 -11.63 4.62 10.49
C ARG A 98 -12.50 4.29 9.27
N ASP A 99 -13.29 5.26 8.78
CA ASP A 99 -14.16 5.10 7.61
C ASP A 99 -13.44 5.35 6.27
N LEU A 100 -12.16 5.73 6.30
CA LEU A 100 -11.37 5.97 5.09
C LEU A 100 -10.78 4.66 4.60
N VAL A 101 -11.57 3.93 3.82
CA VAL A 101 -11.21 2.63 3.24
C VAL A 101 -11.52 2.54 1.76
N PRO A 102 -10.70 1.84 0.97
CA PRO A 102 -9.38 1.30 1.30
C PRO A 102 -8.28 2.36 1.21
N ILE A 103 -7.12 2.12 1.83
CA ILE A 103 -5.87 2.85 1.59
C ILE A 103 -4.86 1.88 0.98
N ASP A 104 -4.65 1.97 -0.33
CA ASP A 104 -3.81 1.04 -1.09
C ASP A 104 -2.82 1.78 -2.00
N LEU A 105 -1.54 1.51 -1.79
CA LEU A 105 -0.43 2.08 -2.54
C LEU A 105 0.21 1.05 -3.50
N SER A 106 -0.21 -0.21 -3.48
CA SER A 106 0.46 -1.31 -4.19
C SER A 106 0.03 -1.46 -5.65
N MET A 107 -1.26 -1.30 -5.96
CA MET A 107 -1.77 -1.52 -7.32
C MET A 107 -1.12 -0.56 -8.33
N ASP A 108 -0.36 -1.09 -9.29
CA ASP A 108 0.26 -0.32 -10.35
C ASP A 108 0.07 -1.03 -11.70
N PHE A 109 -0.57 -0.33 -12.64
CA PHE A 109 -0.96 -0.90 -13.93
C PHE A 109 0.02 -0.58 -15.07
N ARG A 110 1.25 -0.13 -14.78
CA ARG A 110 2.23 0.25 -15.81
C ARG A 110 2.59 -0.88 -16.79
N TYR A 111 2.42 -2.14 -16.39
CA TYR A 111 2.71 -3.32 -17.21
C TYR A 111 1.45 -3.95 -17.85
N ARG A 112 0.27 -3.35 -17.66
CA ARG A 112 -1.01 -3.81 -18.19
C ARG A 112 -1.56 -2.77 -19.15
N ALA A 113 -1.35 -2.96 -20.45
CA ALA A 113 -1.73 -1.98 -21.48
C ALA A 113 -3.25 -1.79 -21.60
N GLU A 114 -4.02 -2.78 -21.17
CA GLU A 114 -5.49 -2.83 -21.18
C GLU A 114 -6.11 -2.02 -20.03
N LEU A 115 -5.32 -1.68 -19.01
CA LEU A 115 -5.75 -0.95 -17.83
C LEU A 115 -5.27 0.51 -17.90
N PRO A 116 -6.16 1.50 -17.69
CA PRO A 116 -5.72 2.87 -17.45
C PRO A 116 -4.69 2.95 -16.33
N LYS A 117 -3.66 3.79 -16.48
CA LYS A 117 -2.63 3.94 -15.45
C LYS A 117 -3.23 4.39 -14.11
N LEU A 118 -2.70 3.82 -13.03
CA LEU A 118 -3.06 4.15 -11.66
C LEU A 118 -1.85 4.78 -10.94
N GLU A 119 -1.66 6.08 -11.20
CA GLU A 119 -0.48 6.82 -10.70
C GLU A 119 -0.67 7.36 -9.27
N SER A 120 -1.92 7.53 -8.85
CA SER A 120 -2.28 8.03 -7.52
C SER A 120 -2.57 6.89 -6.54
N ALA A 121 -2.37 7.16 -5.25
CA ALA A 121 -2.78 6.24 -4.19
C ALA A 121 -4.31 6.10 -4.16
N ILE A 122 -4.80 4.89 -3.91
CA ILE A 122 -6.21 4.66 -3.61
C ILE A 122 -6.41 5.05 -2.14
N VAL A 123 -7.26 6.04 -1.88
CA VAL A 123 -7.56 6.52 -0.53
C VAL A 123 -9.05 6.80 -0.44
N GLY A 124 -9.79 5.89 0.18
CA GLY A 124 -11.23 5.96 0.29
C GLY A 124 -11.99 5.52 -0.97
N ARG A 125 -13.30 5.74 -0.94
CA ARG A 125 -14.26 5.24 -1.96
C ARG A 125 -14.62 6.26 -3.04
N ASP A 126 -14.07 7.47 -2.97
CA ASP A 126 -14.44 8.58 -3.86
C ASP A 126 -13.94 8.41 -5.32
N GLY A 127 -13.20 7.33 -5.60
CA GLY A 127 -12.62 7.06 -6.91
C GLY A 127 -11.18 7.55 -7.02
N VAL A 128 -10.46 7.02 -8.01
CA VAL A 128 -9.09 7.45 -8.34
C VAL A 128 -8.88 7.39 -9.84
N GLY A 129 -8.56 8.54 -10.44
CA GLY A 129 -8.50 8.66 -11.89
C GLY A 129 -9.81 8.16 -12.55
N PRO A 130 -9.76 7.18 -13.47
CA PRO A 130 -10.96 6.64 -14.11
C PRO A 130 -11.66 5.54 -13.31
N TYR A 131 -11.10 5.08 -12.19
CA TYR A 131 -11.60 3.95 -11.42
C TYR A 131 -12.61 4.38 -10.36
N LYS A 132 -13.79 3.75 -10.37
CA LYS A 132 -14.68 3.75 -9.21
C LYS A 132 -14.22 2.69 -8.21
N ILE A 133 -14.22 3.04 -6.92
CA ILE A 133 -13.78 2.14 -5.86
C ILE A 133 -14.99 1.55 -5.14
N PHE A 134 -15.01 0.24 -5.03
CA PHE A 134 -15.99 -0.54 -4.28
C PHE A 134 -15.30 -1.30 -3.17
N TYR A 135 -16.01 -1.48 -2.07
CA TYR A 135 -15.43 -2.04 -0.87
C TYR A 135 -16.51 -2.78 -0.09
N PHE A 136 -16.25 -4.06 0.18
CA PHE A 136 -17.23 -5.03 0.68
C PHE A 136 -16.68 -5.75 1.91
N TYR A 137 -17.60 -6.14 2.80
CA TYR A 137 -17.30 -6.99 3.97
C TYR A 137 -17.89 -8.40 3.84
N GLY A 138 -18.57 -8.70 2.72
CA GLY A 138 -19.22 -9.98 2.51
C GLY A 138 -19.14 -10.44 1.06
N GLN A 139 -18.80 -11.72 0.87
CA GLN A 139 -18.73 -12.37 -0.44
C GLN A 139 -20.01 -12.20 -1.28
N PRO A 140 -21.24 -12.33 -0.73
CA PRO A 140 -22.45 -12.16 -1.54
C PRO A 140 -22.60 -10.79 -2.22
N GLU A 141 -22.06 -9.73 -1.59
CA GLU A 141 -22.07 -8.38 -2.15
C GLU A 141 -21.12 -8.26 -3.34
N LEU A 142 -19.92 -8.84 -3.20
CA LEU A 142 -18.93 -8.91 -4.28
C LEU A 142 -19.46 -9.73 -5.47
N GLU A 143 -20.06 -10.90 -5.22
CA GLU A 143 -20.68 -11.71 -6.27
C GLU A 143 -21.81 -10.96 -7.00
N SER A 144 -22.65 -10.23 -6.25
CA SER A 144 -23.69 -9.39 -6.84
C SER A 144 -23.11 -8.24 -7.66
N TRP A 145 -21.93 -7.75 -7.30
CA TRP A 145 -21.20 -6.78 -8.08
C TRP A 145 -20.62 -7.39 -9.37
N PHE A 146 -20.05 -8.60 -9.32
CA PHE A 146 -19.57 -9.33 -10.50
C PHE A 146 -20.66 -9.60 -11.53
N ARG A 147 -21.90 -9.90 -11.10
CA ARG A 147 -23.05 -10.14 -12.00
C ARG A 147 -23.46 -8.92 -12.84
N ARG A 148 -23.06 -7.71 -12.45
CA ARG A 148 -23.38 -6.47 -13.19
C ARG A 148 -22.28 -6.14 -14.19
N ALA A 149 -22.62 -5.77 -15.41
CA ALA A 149 -21.64 -5.26 -16.37
C ALA A 149 -21.06 -3.92 -15.88
N PRO A 150 -19.73 -3.73 -15.91
CA PRO A 150 -19.12 -2.49 -15.45
C PRO A 150 -19.32 -1.39 -16.51
N GLU A 151 -19.92 -0.27 -16.11
CA GLU A 151 -20.13 0.90 -16.99
C GLU A 151 -18.88 1.79 -17.13
N SER A 152 -17.94 1.64 -16.20
CA SER A 152 -16.65 2.35 -16.15
C SER A 152 -15.57 1.40 -15.64
N PRO A 153 -14.28 1.76 -15.67
CA PRO A 153 -13.26 1.05 -14.90
C PRO A 153 -13.61 1.03 -13.41
N GLN A 154 -13.42 -0.11 -12.76
CA GLN A 154 -13.77 -0.29 -11.35
C GLN A 154 -12.71 -1.14 -10.65
N ILE A 155 -12.48 -0.84 -9.38
CA ILE A 155 -11.67 -1.65 -8.47
C ILE A 155 -12.54 -1.97 -7.26
N ALA A 156 -12.63 -3.25 -6.92
CA ALA A 156 -13.34 -3.73 -5.76
C ALA A 156 -12.37 -4.38 -4.77
N TYR A 157 -12.66 -4.23 -3.49
CA TYR A 157 -11.99 -4.87 -2.37
C TYR A 157 -13.02 -5.66 -1.57
N LEU A 158 -12.65 -6.85 -1.13
CA LEU A 158 -13.42 -7.67 -0.18
C LEU A 158 -12.53 -7.97 1.01
N VAL A 159 -12.95 -7.52 2.19
CA VAL A 159 -12.24 -7.83 3.44
C VAL A 159 -12.57 -9.26 3.85
N ASN A 160 -11.54 -10.08 4.03
CA ASN A 160 -11.65 -11.43 4.57
C ASN A 160 -11.14 -11.48 6.02
N ASP A 161 -10.11 -10.70 6.36
CA ASP A 161 -9.51 -10.65 7.68
C ASP A 161 -8.94 -9.25 8.02
N VAL A 162 -8.78 -8.97 9.31
CA VAL A 162 -8.15 -7.76 9.83
C VAL A 162 -6.97 -8.18 10.69
N ALA A 163 -5.76 -7.98 10.18
CA ALA A 163 -4.55 -8.41 10.84
C ALA A 163 -4.20 -7.48 12.01
N ARG A 164 -4.17 -8.04 13.23
CA ARG A 164 -3.87 -7.30 14.45
C ARG A 164 -2.43 -7.54 14.89
N PHE A 165 -1.59 -6.54 14.64
CA PHE A 165 -0.21 -6.56 15.08
C PHE A 165 0.02 -5.52 16.18
N ASP A 166 0.91 -5.85 17.13
CA ASP A 166 1.57 -4.83 17.91
C ASP A 166 2.58 -4.09 16.99
N PRO A 167 2.50 -2.76 16.87
CA PRO A 167 3.37 -2.02 15.94
C PRO A 167 4.86 -2.21 16.23
N ILE A 168 5.26 -2.32 17.50
CA ILE A 168 6.66 -2.49 17.87
C ILE A 168 7.13 -3.91 17.53
N ILE A 169 6.30 -4.93 17.79
CA ILE A 169 6.62 -6.30 17.39
C ILE A 169 6.75 -6.40 15.86
N LEU A 170 5.79 -5.88 15.10
CA LEU A 170 5.84 -5.92 13.63
C LEU A 170 7.02 -5.12 13.05
N LEU A 171 7.42 -4.02 13.68
CA LEU A 171 8.60 -3.26 13.29
C LEU A 171 9.88 -4.10 13.43
N ASN A 172 9.93 -4.93 14.47
CA ASN A 172 11.07 -5.77 14.82
C ASN A 172 11.11 -7.08 14.03
N GLU A 173 9.94 -7.58 13.62
CA GLU A 173 9.74 -8.89 12.98
C GLU A 173 8.88 -8.74 11.71
N PRO A 174 9.35 -7.98 10.69
CA PRO A 174 8.57 -7.70 9.49
C PRO A 174 8.21 -8.97 8.69
N GLU A 175 9.02 -10.02 8.77
CA GLU A 175 8.78 -11.33 8.14
C GLU A 175 7.50 -12.02 8.64
N SER A 176 6.99 -11.65 9.82
CA SER A 176 5.73 -12.19 10.35
C SER A 176 4.52 -11.80 9.49
N PHE A 177 4.65 -10.77 8.65
CA PHE A 177 3.60 -10.29 7.77
C PHE A 177 3.83 -10.61 6.28
N PHE A 178 5.07 -10.87 5.86
CA PHE A 178 5.39 -11.13 4.46
C PHE A 178 5.19 -12.59 4.09
N PHE A 179 5.00 -12.83 2.79
CA PHE A 179 5.05 -14.20 2.30
C PHE A 179 6.45 -14.79 2.51
N PRO A 180 6.56 -16.07 2.88
CA PRO A 180 7.85 -16.74 2.98
C PRO A 180 8.55 -16.67 1.62
N THR A 181 9.64 -15.93 1.54
CA THR A 181 10.47 -15.93 0.34
C THR A 181 11.41 -17.11 0.38
N ASP A 182 11.65 -17.75 -0.76
CA ASP A 182 12.86 -18.53 -0.95
C ASP A 182 14.09 -17.67 -0.62
N SER A 183 15.25 -18.32 -0.44
CA SER A 183 16.54 -17.75 -0.02
C SER A 183 17.13 -16.57 -0.85
N SER A 184 16.32 -15.82 -1.59
CA SER A 184 16.62 -14.64 -2.42
C SER A 184 15.87 -13.36 -2.01
N GLY A 185 15.02 -13.38 -0.96
CA GLY A 185 14.20 -12.22 -0.57
C GLY A 185 14.95 -10.95 -0.13
N TRP A 186 14.26 -9.80 -0.15
CA TRP A 186 14.78 -8.48 0.22
C TRP A 186 15.50 -8.46 1.58
N LEU A 187 14.95 -9.20 2.55
CA LEU A 187 15.54 -9.42 3.88
C LEU A 187 16.99 -9.93 3.79
N ARG A 188 17.26 -10.88 2.90
CA ARG A 188 18.60 -11.44 2.71
C ARG A 188 19.52 -10.47 1.96
N LEU A 189 19.00 -9.76 0.96
CA LEU A 189 19.79 -8.85 0.13
C LEU A 189 20.21 -7.58 0.89
N TYR A 190 19.35 -7.07 1.77
CA TYR A 190 19.53 -5.75 2.38
C TYR A 190 19.50 -5.74 3.92
N GLY A 191 19.12 -6.85 4.57
CA GLY A 191 18.91 -6.91 6.02
C GLY A 191 17.50 -6.49 6.43
N ALA A 192 17.02 -6.94 7.60
CA ALA A 192 15.70 -6.60 8.14
C ALA A 192 15.51 -5.11 8.45
N ASP A 193 16.60 -4.40 8.69
CA ASP A 193 16.59 -2.97 8.92
C ASP A 193 16.24 -2.15 7.67
N ILE A 194 16.28 -2.74 6.46
CA ILE A 194 15.90 -2.04 5.24
C ILE A 194 14.47 -1.51 5.30
N PHE A 195 13.55 -2.24 5.93
CA PHE A 195 12.15 -1.84 6.00
C PHE A 195 11.96 -0.58 6.85
N CYS A 196 12.65 -0.48 7.99
CA CYS A 196 12.70 0.74 8.80
C CYS A 196 13.29 1.92 7.99
N ARG A 197 14.35 1.67 7.22
CA ARG A 197 15.02 2.69 6.41
C ARG A 197 14.10 3.23 5.31
N ILE A 198 13.35 2.34 4.64
CA ILE A 198 12.37 2.72 3.62
C ILE A 198 11.23 3.51 4.26
N THR A 199 10.62 3.02 5.34
CA THR A 199 9.55 3.74 6.05
C THR A 199 9.99 5.14 6.47
N MET A 200 11.20 5.28 7.04
CA MET A 200 11.75 6.58 7.42
C MET A 200 11.98 7.48 6.19
N HIS A 201 12.45 6.92 5.07
CA HIS A 201 12.57 7.67 3.83
C HIS A 201 11.22 8.22 3.36
N LEU A 202 10.17 7.40 3.37
CA LEU A 202 8.83 7.83 2.98
C LEU A 202 8.34 8.96 3.88
N TYR A 203 8.49 8.81 5.20
CA TYR A 203 8.13 9.85 6.18
C TYR A 203 8.84 11.18 5.90
N GLU A 204 10.15 11.14 5.69
CA GLU A 204 10.93 12.34 5.35
C GLU A 204 10.55 12.94 3.99
N THR A 205 10.18 12.09 3.01
CA THR A 205 9.74 12.52 1.67
C THR A 205 8.39 13.22 1.72
N VAL A 206 7.40 12.66 2.42
CA VAL A 206 6.07 13.30 2.54
C VAL A 206 6.12 14.60 3.34
N HIS A 207 7.10 14.76 4.23
CA HIS A 207 7.40 16.02 4.92
C HIS A 207 8.30 16.97 4.11
N ALA A 208 8.63 16.64 2.86
CA ALA A 208 9.50 17.42 1.97
C ALA A 208 10.90 17.73 2.53
N ARG A 209 11.40 16.89 3.45
CA ARG A 209 12.75 17.03 4.05
C ARG A 209 13.83 16.35 3.22
N VAL A 210 13.43 15.43 2.35
CA VAL A 210 14.29 14.79 1.35
C VAL A 210 13.60 14.83 -0.01
N ARG A 211 14.39 14.85 -1.08
CA ARG A 211 13.85 14.82 -2.45
C ARG A 211 13.37 13.41 -2.80
N PRO A 212 12.28 13.28 -3.56
CA PRO A 212 11.84 11.99 -4.08
C PRO A 212 12.91 11.32 -4.97
N LEU A 213 13.09 10.00 -4.84
CA LEU A 213 14.04 9.20 -5.61
C LEU A 213 13.46 8.73 -6.95
N TYR A 214 12.15 8.49 -7.03
CA TYR A 214 11.47 7.97 -8.23
C TYR A 214 11.72 8.80 -9.50
N ALA A 215 12.07 10.08 -9.34
CA ALA A 215 12.33 10.98 -10.45
C ALA A 215 13.75 10.85 -11.05
N LYS A 216 14.70 10.19 -10.36
CA LYS A 216 16.13 10.22 -10.74
C LYS A 216 16.89 8.91 -10.56
N PHE A 217 16.34 7.96 -9.82
CA PHE A 217 17.01 6.72 -9.48
C PHE A 217 16.36 5.53 -10.18
N ASP A 218 17.16 4.52 -10.49
CA ASP A 218 16.68 3.15 -10.64
C ASP A 218 16.47 2.49 -9.26
N SER A 219 15.76 1.36 -9.23
CA SER A 219 15.45 0.63 -7.99
C SER A 219 16.71 0.30 -7.17
N GLN A 220 17.74 -0.28 -7.80
CA GLN A 220 18.96 -0.70 -7.11
C GLN A 220 19.71 0.49 -6.47
N SER A 221 19.77 1.61 -7.17
CA SER A 221 20.38 2.85 -6.70
C SER A 221 19.55 3.48 -5.58
N ALA A 222 18.22 3.40 -5.64
CA ALA A 222 17.33 3.86 -4.58
C ALA A 222 17.53 3.04 -3.29
N PHE A 223 17.58 1.71 -3.37
CA PHE A 223 17.89 0.85 -2.22
C PHE A 223 19.26 1.19 -1.60
N ARG A 224 20.29 1.40 -2.42
CA ARG A 224 21.62 1.80 -1.92
C ARG A 224 21.58 3.15 -1.20
N TYR A 225 20.84 4.12 -1.73
CA TYR A 225 20.68 5.43 -1.11
C TYR A 225 19.99 5.32 0.25
N VAL A 226 18.82 4.67 0.30
CA VAL A 226 18.02 4.47 1.51
C VAL A 226 18.83 3.73 2.57
N ARG A 227 19.52 2.66 2.17
CA ARG A 227 20.40 1.90 3.06
C ARG A 227 21.46 2.82 3.68
N THR A 228 22.12 3.67 2.90
CA THR A 228 23.23 4.48 3.44
C THR A 228 22.75 5.63 4.33
N ARG A 229 21.62 6.27 4.00
CA ARG A 229 21.17 7.50 4.66
C ARG A 229 20.53 7.28 6.03
N TYR A 230 19.81 6.18 6.23
CA TYR A 230 18.90 6.01 7.38
C TYR A 230 19.37 4.96 8.40
N ALA A 231 20.68 4.88 8.67
CA ALA A 231 21.28 3.82 9.49
C ALA A 231 20.66 3.64 10.89
N SER A 232 20.12 4.71 11.51
CA SER A 232 19.50 4.67 12.85
C SER A 232 17.97 4.66 12.84
N SER A 233 17.34 4.51 11.67
CA SER A 233 15.89 4.69 11.48
C SER A 233 15.01 3.86 12.41
N ARG A 234 15.41 2.64 12.77
CA ARG A 234 14.62 1.78 13.68
C ARG A 234 14.35 2.46 15.02
N LEU A 235 15.40 2.93 15.69
CA LEU A 235 15.27 3.61 17.00
C LEU A 235 14.46 4.90 16.88
N ASP A 236 14.55 5.60 15.75
CA ASP A 236 13.79 6.82 15.52
C ASP A 236 12.30 6.52 15.32
N ILE A 237 11.96 5.47 14.56
CA ILE A 237 10.57 5.01 14.39
C ILE A 237 10.00 4.54 15.73
N GLU A 238 10.71 3.70 16.48
CA GLU A 238 10.26 3.20 17.80
C GLU A 238 9.91 4.36 18.76
N LYS A 239 10.75 5.40 18.81
CA LYS A 239 10.49 6.60 19.63
C LYS A 239 9.25 7.34 19.16
N MET A 240 9.06 7.49 17.85
CA MET A 240 7.90 8.20 17.30
C MET A 240 6.59 7.43 17.53
N LEU A 241 6.62 6.10 17.48
CA LEU A 241 5.46 5.25 17.75
C LEU A 241 5.09 5.18 19.24
N SER A 242 6.03 5.51 20.13
CA SER A 242 5.83 5.47 21.59
C SER A 242 5.36 6.81 22.18
N CYS A 243 5.24 7.87 21.36
CA CYS A 243 4.84 9.23 21.76
C CYS A 243 3.35 9.47 21.51
#